data_AF-A0A2P8F929-F1
#
_entry.id   AF-A0A2P8F929-F1
#
_cell.length_a   1.000
_cell.length_b   1.000
_cell.length_c   1.000
_cell.angle_alpha   90.00
_cell.angle_beta   90.00
_cell.angle_gamma   90.00
#
_symmetry.space_group_name_H-M   'P 1'
#
loop_
_entity.id
_entity.type
_entity.pdbx_description
1 polymer ?
#
loop_
_entity_poly.entity_id
_entity_poly.type
_entity_poly.pdbx_seq_one_letter_code
_entity_poly.pdbx_strand_id
1 'polypeptide(L)'
;MLYIYLTYFSLFVPFRTADMLNQSMSTVRVDQLRSNHETGYFFALRQVPLSQKEYIFTADALKRAVYIHAGQTVPLSYTMTVKKARGFDMYFAATDYSVILSVKEQKVVDQQTSEYQGTLLVRHGRDKQKFAVHGLYVR
;
A
#
# COMPACT_ATOMS: atom_id res chain seq x y z
N MET A 1 31.51 -57.60 38.42
CA MET A 1 30.67 -57.94 37.26
C MET A 1 29.32 -57.25 37.47
N LEU A 2 28.86 -56.22 36.78
CA LEU A 2 29.36 -55.31 35.74
C LEU A 2 28.45 -54.06 35.91
N TYR A 3 29.04 -52.86 36.01
CA TYR A 3 28.33 -51.59 36.17
C TYR A 3 27.76 -51.11 34.83
N ILE A 4 26.53 -50.58 34.80
CA ILE A 4 26.06 -49.74 33.69
C ILE A 4 25.31 -48.54 34.25
N TYR A 5 26.05 -47.44 34.44
CA TYR A 5 25.52 -46.08 34.46
C TYR A 5 25.26 -45.67 33.00
N LEU A 6 24.08 -45.12 32.71
CA LEU A 6 23.81 -44.46 31.43
C LEU A 6 23.10 -43.14 31.69
N THR A 7 23.92 -42.15 32.03
CA THR A 7 23.62 -40.72 31.94
C THR A 7 23.51 -40.33 30.47
N TYR A 8 22.35 -39.88 30.01
CA TYR A 8 22.20 -39.25 28.70
C TYR A 8 22.45 -37.74 28.84
N PHE A 9 23.70 -37.36 28.60
CA PHE A 9 24.12 -36.01 28.28
C PHE A 9 23.90 -35.82 26.77
N SER A 10 22.95 -34.98 26.36
CA SER A 10 22.92 -34.44 25.00
C SER A 10 23.32 -32.98 25.06
N LEU A 11 24.58 -32.72 24.71
CA LEU A 11 25.17 -31.40 24.56
C LEU A 11 25.63 -31.24 23.09
N PHE A 12 25.46 -30.02 22.57
CA PHE A 12 25.93 -29.50 21.27
C PHE A 12 25.15 -30.00 20.04
N VAL A 13 24.66 -29.15 19.13
CA VAL A 13 25.37 -28.05 18.46
C VAL A 13 24.38 -26.90 18.12
N PRO A 14 24.77 -25.62 18.28
CA PRO A 14 24.03 -24.50 17.72
C PRO A 14 24.26 -24.48 16.19
N PHE A 15 23.20 -24.66 15.42
CA PHE A 15 23.28 -24.38 13.99
C PHE A 15 23.50 -22.88 13.78
N ARG A 16 24.73 -22.57 13.36
CA ARG A 16 25.08 -21.48 12.44
C ARG A 16 23.98 -21.40 11.36
N THR A 17 23.47 -20.23 10.99
CA THR A 17 24.22 -19.17 10.34
C THR A 17 23.48 -17.85 10.52
N ALA A 18 24.25 -16.80 10.75
CA ALA A 18 23.85 -15.47 10.35
C ALA A 18 23.61 -15.50 8.84
N ASP A 19 22.35 -15.44 8.43
CA ASP A 19 22.02 -14.73 7.20
C ASP A 19 21.22 -13.52 7.62
N MET A 20 21.92 -12.39 7.60
CA MET A 20 21.32 -11.10 7.36
C MET A 20 20.45 -11.23 6.10
N LEU A 21 19.18 -11.59 6.27
CA LEU A 21 18.13 -11.09 5.42
C LEU A 21 17.96 -9.61 5.77
N ASN A 22 19.00 -8.87 5.39
CA ASN A 22 18.88 -7.59 4.75
C ASN A 22 17.90 -7.86 3.58
N GLN A 23 16.61 -7.87 3.90
CA GLN A 23 15.58 -7.54 2.94
C GLN A 23 15.90 -6.11 2.60
N SER A 24 16.85 -5.97 1.67
CA SER A 24 16.91 -4.91 0.70
C SER A 24 15.48 -4.78 0.24
N MET A 25 14.75 -3.86 0.90
CA MET A 25 13.54 -3.30 0.38
C MET A 25 13.96 -2.85 -1.00
N SER A 26 13.67 -3.70 -1.97
CA SER A 26 13.68 -3.33 -3.36
C SER A 26 12.51 -2.37 -3.45
N THR A 27 12.80 -1.15 -3.01
CA THR A 27 12.09 0.06 -3.34
C THR A 27 12.12 0.06 -4.84
N VAL A 28 11.16 -0.64 -5.46
CA VAL A 28 10.71 -0.32 -6.81
C VAL A 28 10.37 1.14 -6.69
N ARG A 29 11.35 1.97 -7.06
CA ARG A 29 11.36 3.38 -6.75
C ARG A 29 10.10 3.92 -7.38
N VAL A 30 9.20 4.38 -6.53
CA VAL A 30 8.06 5.24 -6.88
C VAL A 30 8.51 6.37 -7.82
N ASP A 31 9.81 6.69 -7.86
CA ASP A 31 10.45 7.59 -8.82
C ASP A 31 10.16 7.26 -10.31
N GLN A 32 9.84 6.02 -10.70
CA GLN A 32 9.39 5.73 -12.07
C GLN A 32 7.94 6.17 -12.37
N LEU A 33 7.11 6.39 -11.35
CA LEU A 33 5.80 7.04 -11.45
C LEU A 33 5.88 8.56 -11.21
N ARG A 34 7.09 9.09 -10.96
CA ARG A 34 7.33 10.42 -10.41
C ARG A 34 8.10 11.34 -11.36
N SER A 35 7.98 11.09 -12.66
CA SER A 35 8.63 11.94 -13.66
C SER A 35 8.03 13.35 -13.74
N ASN A 36 6.81 13.60 -13.24
CA ASN A 36 6.20 14.91 -13.41
C ASN A 36 5.48 15.40 -12.16
N HIS A 37 5.49 16.73 -12.02
CA HIS A 37 4.57 17.51 -11.20
C HIS A 37 3.14 17.33 -11.73
N GLU A 38 2.63 16.10 -11.69
CA GLU A 38 1.37 15.72 -12.32
C GLU A 38 0.25 15.79 -11.30
N THR A 39 -0.77 16.57 -11.67
CA THR A 39 -2.07 16.62 -11.01
C THR A 39 -2.56 15.22 -10.68
N GLY A 40 -2.88 14.94 -9.42
CA GLY A 40 -3.20 13.57 -9.03
C GLY A 40 -3.56 13.39 -7.57
N TYR A 41 -4.07 12.20 -7.29
CA TYR A 41 -4.44 11.70 -5.99
C TYR A 41 -3.34 10.77 -5.46
N PHE A 42 -2.93 10.97 -4.22
CA PHE A 42 -1.89 10.19 -3.56
C PHE A 42 -2.37 9.77 -2.18
N PHE A 43 -2.47 8.47 -1.93
CA PHE A 43 -3.02 7.90 -0.71
C PHE A 43 -2.02 6.95 -0.03
N ALA A 44 -1.76 7.21 1.24
CA ALA A 44 -0.99 6.36 2.13
C ALA A 44 -1.91 5.70 3.16
N LEU A 45 -1.38 4.69 3.85
CA LEU A 45 -2.03 4.15 5.04
C LEU A 45 -2.16 5.25 6.09
N ARG A 46 -3.27 5.26 6.84
CA ARG A 46 -3.58 6.32 7.82
C ARG A 46 -2.48 6.52 8.87
N GLN A 47 -1.78 5.46 9.26
CA GLN A 47 -0.69 5.50 10.24
C GLN A 47 0.64 6.02 9.68
N VAL A 48 0.76 6.15 8.36
CA VAL A 48 2.00 6.55 7.69
C VAL A 48 1.93 8.03 7.35
N PRO A 49 2.85 8.88 7.86
CA PRO A 49 2.88 10.29 7.51
C PRO A 49 3.03 10.53 6.01
N LEU A 50 2.22 11.43 5.44
CA LEU A 50 2.26 11.75 4.01
C LEU A 50 3.62 12.32 3.57
N SER A 51 4.38 12.93 4.48
CA SER A 51 5.74 13.43 4.23
C SER A 51 6.74 12.33 3.85
N GLN A 52 6.48 11.07 4.25
CA GLN A 52 7.32 9.92 3.92
C GLN A 52 7.09 9.40 2.49
N LYS A 53 5.99 9.81 1.83
CA LYS A 53 5.67 9.45 0.44
C LYS A 53 5.55 7.94 0.17
N GLU A 54 5.26 7.16 1.22
CA GLU A 54 4.97 5.72 1.12
C GLU A 54 3.50 5.50 0.75
N TYR A 55 3.16 5.82 -0.49
CA TYR A 55 1.79 5.68 -1.00
C TYR A 55 1.49 4.23 -1.33
N ILE A 56 0.28 3.79 -0.98
CA ILE A 56 -0.26 2.48 -1.38
C ILE A 56 -1.20 2.58 -2.58
N PHE A 57 -1.62 3.79 -2.92
CA PHE A 57 -2.49 4.05 -4.06
C PHE A 57 -2.24 5.44 -4.63
N THR A 58 -2.06 5.53 -5.94
CA THR A 58 -1.97 6.81 -6.67
C THR A 58 -2.93 6.79 -7.86
N ALA A 59 -3.46 7.95 -8.23
CA ALA A 59 -4.26 8.11 -9.44
C ALA A 59 -3.97 9.46 -10.10
N ASP A 60 -3.66 9.47 -11.38
CA ASP A 60 -3.41 10.70 -12.14
C ASP A 60 -4.72 11.40 -12.54
N ALA A 61 -4.61 12.63 -13.06
CA ALA A 61 -5.75 13.39 -13.59
C ALA A 61 -6.42 12.72 -14.80
N LEU A 62 -5.67 11.95 -15.60
CA LEU A 62 -6.18 11.17 -16.72
C LEU A 62 -6.88 9.88 -16.28
N LYS A 63 -7.01 9.70 -14.96
CA LYS A 63 -7.73 8.62 -14.30
C LYS A 63 -7.08 7.24 -14.54
N ARG A 64 -5.77 7.18 -14.76
CA ARG A 64 -4.98 5.96 -14.57
C ARG A 64 -4.60 5.89 -13.09
N ALA A 65 -4.65 4.70 -12.52
CA ALA A 65 -4.29 4.50 -11.13
C ALA A 65 -3.28 3.37 -10.97
N VAL A 66 -2.60 3.39 -9.83
CA VAL A 66 -1.64 2.39 -9.44
C VAL A 66 -1.91 2.01 -7.99
N TYR A 67 -2.11 0.71 -7.76
CA TYR A 67 -2.13 0.13 -6.44
C TYR A 67 -0.77 -0.52 -6.14
N ILE A 68 -0.21 -0.26 -4.96
CA ILE A 68 1.09 -0.74 -4.54
C ILE A 68 0.91 -1.65 -3.33
N HIS A 69 1.29 -2.92 -3.48
CA HIS A 69 1.18 -3.92 -2.41
C HIS A 69 2.39 -4.85 -2.42
N ALA A 70 3.05 -4.98 -1.26
CA ALA A 70 4.18 -5.90 -1.07
C ALA A 70 5.27 -5.79 -2.17
N GLY A 71 5.58 -4.57 -2.62
CA GLY A 71 6.54 -4.31 -3.68
C GLY A 71 6.04 -4.58 -5.11
N GLN A 72 4.80 -5.05 -5.26
CA GLN A 72 4.14 -5.20 -6.55
C GLN A 72 3.32 -3.95 -6.89
N THR A 73 3.35 -3.60 -8.17
CA THR A 73 2.66 -2.45 -8.73
C THR A 73 1.56 -2.96 -9.66
N VAL A 74 0.32 -2.66 -9.33
CA VAL A 74 -0.86 -3.08 -10.10
C VAL A 74 -1.41 -1.85 -10.83
N PRO A 75 -1.21 -1.73 -12.16
CA PRO A 75 -1.83 -0.68 -12.94
C PRO A 75 -3.34 -0.93 -13.03
N LEU A 76 -4.12 0.13 -12.84
CA LEU A 76 -5.57 0.09 -12.80
C LEU A 76 -6.13 1.16 -13.73
N SER A 77 -7.24 0.84 -14.37
CA SER A 77 -8.01 1.80 -15.17
C SER A 77 -9.20 2.30 -14.38
N TYR A 78 -9.42 3.61 -14.42
CA TYR A 78 -10.65 4.19 -13.89
C TYR A 78 -11.88 3.67 -14.62
N THR A 79 -12.92 3.43 -13.83
CA THR A 79 -14.23 3.04 -14.33
C THR A 79 -15.23 4.16 -14.13
N MET A 80 -15.37 4.66 -12.90
CA MET A 80 -16.38 5.68 -12.59
C MET A 80 -16.11 6.41 -11.26
N THR A 81 -16.78 7.55 -11.08
CA THR A 81 -16.86 8.28 -9.81
C THR A 81 -18.33 8.42 -9.43
N VAL A 82 -18.66 8.08 -8.19
CA VAL A 82 -19.99 8.29 -7.61
C VAL A 82 -19.88 9.35 -6.54
N LYS A 83 -20.51 10.51 -6.76
CA LYS A 83 -20.58 11.58 -5.76
C LYS A 83 -21.52 11.17 -4.63
N LYS A 84 -21.18 11.54 -3.40
CA LYS A 84 -21.99 11.31 -2.20
C LYS A 84 -22.29 12.64 -1.51
N ALA A 85 -23.22 12.63 -0.56
CA ALA A 85 -23.52 13.80 0.26
C ALA A 85 -22.29 14.35 1.01
N ARG A 86 -21.36 13.46 1.41
CA ARG A 86 -20.08 13.79 2.03
C ARG A 86 -18.97 13.00 1.34
N GLY A 87 -18.36 13.60 0.32
CA GLY A 87 -17.25 13.00 -0.45
C GLY A 87 -17.71 12.24 -1.71
N PHE A 88 -16.95 11.23 -2.09
CA PHE A 88 -17.15 10.49 -3.33
C PHE A 88 -16.46 9.12 -3.28
N ASP A 89 -16.95 8.19 -4.10
CA ASP A 89 -16.27 6.93 -4.39
C ASP A 89 -15.68 6.98 -5.79
N MET A 90 -14.44 6.53 -5.94
CA MET A 90 -13.82 6.27 -7.25
C MET A 90 -13.57 4.77 -7.40
N TYR A 91 -13.91 4.26 -8.57
CA TYR A 91 -13.83 2.85 -8.91
C TYR A 91 -12.78 2.66 -9.99
N PHE A 92 -11.91 1.68 -9.76
CA PHE A 92 -10.84 1.29 -10.66
C PHE A 92 -10.80 -0.23 -10.82
N ALA A 93 -10.40 -0.70 -11.98
CA ALA A 93 -10.33 -2.12 -12.30
C ALA A 93 -9.11 -2.47 -13.16
N ALA A 94 -8.67 -3.72 -13.03
CA ALA A 94 -7.80 -4.45 -13.95
C ALA A 94 -8.37 -5.87 -14.12
N THR A 95 -7.67 -6.75 -14.83
CA THR A 95 -8.13 -8.10 -15.18
C THR A 95 -8.69 -8.89 -13.98
N ASP A 96 -7.98 -8.90 -12.86
CA ASP A 96 -8.28 -9.65 -11.64
C ASP A 96 -8.37 -8.77 -10.38
N TYR A 97 -8.15 -7.46 -10.53
CA TYR A 97 -8.22 -6.47 -9.46
C TYR A 97 -9.42 -5.53 -9.61
N SER A 98 -10.04 -5.20 -8.47
CA SER A 98 -10.92 -4.04 -8.37
C SER A 98 -10.57 -3.22 -7.14
N VAL A 99 -10.48 -1.90 -7.29
CA VAL A 99 -10.16 -0.98 -6.21
C VAL A 99 -11.25 0.08 -6.11
N ILE A 100 -11.75 0.30 -4.90
CA ILE A 100 -12.68 1.38 -4.58
C ILE A 100 -12.02 2.30 -3.57
N LEU A 101 -11.80 3.55 -3.97
CA LEU A 101 -11.37 4.61 -3.08
C LEU A 101 -12.61 5.39 -2.63
N SER A 102 -12.97 5.25 -1.36
CA SER A 102 -14.08 5.97 -0.72
C SER A 102 -13.55 7.13 0.10
N VAL A 103 -13.70 8.35 -0.40
CA VAL A 103 -13.36 9.59 0.29
C VAL A 103 -14.56 10.06 1.10
N LYS A 104 -14.36 10.36 2.38
CA LYS A 104 -15.43 10.81 3.31
C LYS A 104 -15.26 12.26 3.75
N GLU A 105 -14.02 12.70 3.89
CA GLU A 105 -13.68 14.05 4.34
C GLU A 105 -12.68 14.65 3.36
N GLN A 106 -12.91 15.92 3.03
CA GLN A 106 -12.02 16.75 2.24
C GLN A 106 -11.74 18.01 3.05
N LYS A 107 -10.45 18.33 3.20
CA LYS A 107 -9.99 19.59 3.78
C LYS A 107 -9.13 20.30 2.75
N VAL A 108 -9.57 21.48 2.34
CA VAL A 108 -8.76 22.33 1.45
C VAL A 108 -7.64 22.94 2.30
N VAL A 109 -6.39 22.65 1.94
CA VAL A 109 -5.20 23.18 2.64
C VAL A 109 -4.84 24.53 2.03
N ASP A 110 -4.76 24.57 0.70
CA ASP A 110 -4.48 25.76 -0.08
C ASP A 110 -5.17 25.67 -1.46
N GLN A 111 -4.85 26.58 -2.39
CA GLN A 111 -5.49 26.62 -3.72
C GLN A 111 -5.17 25.41 -4.60
N GLN A 112 -4.04 24.74 -4.34
CA GLN A 112 -3.49 23.64 -5.14
C GLN A 112 -3.65 22.27 -4.45
N THR A 113 -3.78 22.25 -3.13
CA THR A 113 -3.74 21.02 -2.33
C THR A 113 -5.02 20.82 -1.52
N SER A 114 -5.60 19.63 -1.65
CA SER A 114 -6.68 19.16 -0.78
C SER A 114 -6.27 17.88 -0.07
N GLU A 115 -6.44 17.83 1.24
CA GLU A 115 -6.29 16.64 2.06
C GLU A 115 -7.58 15.83 2.10
N TYR A 116 -7.44 14.51 2.13
CA TYR A 116 -8.57 13.58 2.18
C TYR A 116 -8.37 12.51 3.25
N GLN A 117 -9.48 12.09 3.83
CA GLN A 117 -9.56 10.87 4.63
C GLN A 117 -10.60 9.92 4.04
N GLY A 118 -10.30 8.63 4.07
CA GLY A 118 -11.12 7.66 3.39
C GLY A 118 -10.78 6.21 3.68
N THR A 119 -11.23 5.37 2.77
CA THR A 119 -11.00 3.93 2.80
C THR A 119 -10.65 3.46 1.41
N LEU A 120 -9.63 2.61 1.30
CA LEU A 120 -9.31 1.90 0.08
C LEU A 120 -9.76 0.45 0.24
N LEU A 121 -10.71 0.02 -0.59
CA LEU A 121 -11.13 -1.36 -0.66
C LEU A 121 -10.51 -2.00 -1.90
N VAL A 122 -9.72 -3.05 -1.70
CA VAL A 122 -9.02 -3.77 -2.77
C VAL A 122 -9.57 -5.18 -2.82
N ARG A 123 -9.87 -5.66 -4.02
CA ARG A 123 -10.25 -7.03 -4.27
C ARG A 123 -9.32 -7.62 -5.33
N HIS A 124 -8.83 -8.83 -5.08
CA HIS A 124 -8.05 -9.63 -6.02
C HIS A 124 -8.72 -11.00 -6.10
N GLY A 125 -9.48 -11.25 -7.17
CA GLY A 125 -10.33 -12.44 -7.28
C GLY A 125 -11.34 -12.57 -6.12
N ARG A 126 -11.12 -13.54 -5.22
CA ARG A 126 -11.96 -13.76 -4.02
C ARG A 126 -11.44 -13.02 -2.79
N ASP A 127 -10.18 -12.61 -2.80
CA ASP A 127 -9.54 -11.95 -1.68
C ASP A 127 -10.01 -10.49 -1.61
N LYS A 128 -10.29 -10.03 -0.40
CA LYS A 128 -10.80 -8.69 -0.14
C LYS A 128 -10.06 -8.08 1.04
N GLN A 129 -9.46 -6.92 0.81
CA GLN A 129 -8.73 -6.15 1.81
C GLN A 129 -9.30 -4.74 1.90
N LYS A 130 -9.28 -4.17 3.11
CA LYS A 130 -9.80 -2.84 3.39
C LYS A 130 -8.78 -2.08 4.21
N PHE A 131 -8.38 -0.92 3.71
CA PHE A 131 -7.38 -0.06 4.33
C PHE A 131 -8.00 1.29 4.72
N ALA A 132 -7.72 1.76 5.92
CA ALA A 132 -7.94 3.15 6.26
C ALA A 132 -6.81 3.99 5.65
N VAL A 133 -7.18 4.99 4.85
CA VAL A 133 -6.22 5.80 4.11
C VAL A 133 -6.44 7.28 4.34
N HIS A 134 -5.37 8.03 4.20
CA HIS A 134 -5.39 9.47 4.05
C HIS A 134 -4.52 9.85 2.85
N GLY A 135 -4.78 11.01 2.28
CA GLY A 135 -4.13 11.38 1.04
C GLY A 135 -4.27 12.84 0.70
N LEU A 136 -3.68 13.18 -0.43
CA LEU A 136 -3.67 14.51 -1.00
C LEU A 136 -4.11 14.43 -2.46
N TYR A 137 -4.86 15.43 -2.90
CA TYR A 137 -4.97 15.81 -4.29
C TYR A 137 -4.12 17.03 -4.50
N VAL A 138 -3.18 16.93 -5.44
CA VAL A 138 -2.35 18.06 -5.90
C VAL A 138 -2.85 18.44 -7.28
N ARG A 139 -3.10 19.72 -7.49
CA ARG A 139 -3.51 20.30 -8.77
C ARG A 139 -2.34 20.63 -9.66
#